data_AF-A0A9E3S416-F1
#
_entry.id   AF-A0A9E3S416-F1
#
_cell.length_a   1.000
_cell.length_b   1.000
_cell.length_c   1.000
_cell.angle_alpha   90.00
_cell.angle_beta   90.00
_cell.angle_gamma   90.00
#
_symmetry.space_group_name_H-M   'P 1'
#
loop_
_entity.id
_entity.type
_entity.pdbx_description
1 polymer ?
#
loop_
_entity_poly.entity_id
_entity_poly.type
_entity_poly.pdbx_seq_one_letter_code
_entity_poly.pdbx_strand_id
1 'polypeptide(L)'
;MNYRTRKVSEIDVDGLTAELSFEPSCVMNYVEHKIEKQGGLVAVGYLVDDHDVENPLDDCDGMGHIYSSHRHSGQHAKMQDVLGLDSDWQRDLSLRVVEREAESALKALVSTRFQVDLVAFILECANNNGMSRDQAIEYFAGDFTGQLSYHRETWLTEKVREQVTWESLLDEAWQLARLSGQVGDPYTVMLDCYEHGGQAWSVTGSGPQCLFDTARGAGVWVPDQFLREELDSIKTNEGIDAARSKAVEFARQALGSYNAWLAGDCYGVAVDVFSTEGDRLKRIDESAVWGYVGREWAEESLSEEVSAVLGNAVLKAA
;
A
#
# COMPACT_ATOMS: atom_id res chain seq x y z
N MET A 1 1.64 -21.28 -17.87
CA MET A 1 1.55 -22.41 -18.84
C MET A 1 0.38 -23.29 -18.42
N ASN A 2 -0.78 -23.07 -19.06
CA ASN A 2 -2.05 -23.84 -19.06
C ASN A 2 -2.49 -24.60 -17.80
N TYR A 3 -3.39 -24.01 -17.00
CA TYR A 3 -4.46 -24.75 -16.31
C TYR A 3 -5.76 -23.95 -16.24
N ARG A 4 -6.25 -23.42 -17.37
CA ARG A 4 -7.70 -23.25 -17.55
C ARG A 4 -8.23 -24.62 -17.95
N THR A 5 -8.62 -25.42 -16.96
CA THR A 5 -8.98 -26.82 -17.17
C THR A 5 -10.28 -26.90 -17.96
N ARG A 6 -10.16 -27.09 -19.28
CA ARG A 6 -11.24 -27.61 -20.14
C ARG A 6 -11.43 -29.08 -19.82
N LYS A 7 -12.03 -29.36 -18.67
CA LYS A 7 -12.52 -30.69 -18.33
C LYS A 7 -14.03 -30.68 -18.55
N VAL A 8 -14.53 -31.71 -19.22
CA VAL A 8 -15.95 -31.82 -19.52
C VAL A 8 -16.70 -32.02 -18.21
N SER A 9 -17.51 -31.02 -17.85
CA SER A 9 -18.47 -31.08 -16.76
C SER A 9 -19.87 -31.04 -17.36
N GLU A 10 -20.81 -31.77 -16.76
CA GLU A 10 -22.19 -31.84 -17.23
C GLU A 10 -23.13 -31.24 -16.18
N ILE A 11 -24.16 -30.54 -16.65
CA ILE A 11 -25.26 -30.06 -15.83
C ILE A 11 -26.59 -30.52 -16.41
N ASP A 12 -27.55 -30.83 -15.54
CA ASP A 12 -28.93 -31.08 -15.92
C ASP A 12 -29.73 -29.78 -15.90
N VAL A 13 -30.37 -29.45 -17.02
CA VAL A 13 -31.28 -28.31 -17.14
C VAL A 13 -32.62 -28.83 -17.63
N ASP A 14 -33.58 -28.92 -16.72
CA ASP A 14 -34.93 -29.45 -16.95
C ASP A 14 -34.95 -30.88 -17.53
N GLY A 15 -34.05 -31.75 -17.08
CA GLY A 15 -33.94 -33.13 -17.58
C GLY A 15 -33.17 -33.27 -18.90
N LEU A 16 -32.54 -32.19 -19.39
CA LEU A 16 -31.64 -32.21 -20.53
C LEU A 16 -30.20 -32.01 -20.06
N THR A 17 -29.30 -32.88 -20.51
CA THR A 17 -27.88 -32.75 -20.21
C THR A 17 -27.22 -31.70 -21.10
N ALA A 18 -26.45 -30.81 -20.47
CA ALA A 18 -25.61 -29.81 -21.12
C ALA A 18 -24.13 -30.02 -20.72
N GLU A 19 -23.25 -30.12 -21.71
CA GLU A 19 -21.80 -30.13 -21.49
C GLU A 19 -21.28 -28.70 -21.41
N LEU A 20 -20.63 -28.38 -20.29
CA LEU A 20 -20.03 -27.07 -20.01
C LEU A 20 -18.65 -26.94 -20.66
N SER A 21 -18.27 -25.72 -21.02
CA SER A 21 -16.99 -25.39 -21.67
C SER A 21 -15.80 -25.47 -20.71
N PHE A 22 -16.02 -25.17 -19.44
CA PHE A 22 -15.02 -25.17 -18.39
C PHE A 22 -15.47 -26.00 -17.18
N GLU A 23 -14.51 -26.45 -16.38
CA GLU A 23 -14.81 -27.08 -15.09
C GLU A 23 -15.32 -26.01 -14.11
N PRO A 24 -16.55 -26.13 -13.58
CA PRO A 24 -17.02 -25.18 -12.57
C PRO A 24 -16.14 -25.24 -11.32
N SER A 25 -15.90 -24.07 -10.73
CA SER A 25 -15.20 -23.96 -9.45
C SER A 25 -15.91 -24.80 -8.38
N CYS A 26 -15.14 -25.33 -7.44
CA CYS A 26 -15.70 -26.05 -6.30
C CYS A 26 -16.70 -25.21 -5.48
N VAL A 27 -16.64 -23.88 -5.60
CA VAL A 27 -17.58 -22.96 -4.96
C VAL A 27 -19.01 -23.09 -5.51
N MET A 28 -19.16 -23.59 -6.74
CA MET A 28 -20.46 -23.87 -7.37
C MET A 28 -21.23 -25.01 -6.68
N ASN A 29 -20.64 -25.69 -5.70
CA ASN A 29 -21.38 -26.57 -4.79
C ASN A 29 -22.23 -25.77 -3.77
N TYR A 30 -21.95 -24.48 -3.62
CA TYR A 30 -22.61 -23.57 -2.68
C TYR A 30 -23.25 -22.36 -3.37
N VAL A 31 -22.84 -22.08 -4.61
CA VAL A 31 -23.39 -21.03 -5.48
C VAL A 31 -24.16 -21.69 -6.62
N GLU A 32 -25.41 -21.26 -6.84
CA GLU A 32 -26.22 -21.83 -7.90
C GLU A 32 -25.75 -21.38 -9.29
N HIS A 33 -25.92 -22.26 -10.28
CA HIS A 33 -25.74 -21.89 -11.68
C HIS A 33 -26.81 -20.89 -12.08
N LYS A 34 -26.42 -19.87 -12.85
CA LYS A 34 -27.36 -18.88 -13.38
C LYS A 34 -27.93 -19.37 -14.70
N ILE A 35 -29.18 -19.80 -14.70
CA ILE A 35 -29.87 -20.33 -15.88
C ILE A 35 -30.90 -19.32 -16.38
N GLU A 36 -30.75 -18.88 -17.63
CA GLU A 36 -31.72 -17.99 -18.30
C GLU A 36 -32.17 -18.58 -19.64
N LYS A 37 -33.42 -18.30 -20.04
CA LYS A 37 -34.01 -18.85 -21.27
C LYS A 37 -34.68 -17.74 -22.07
N GLN A 38 -34.34 -17.64 -23.35
CA GLN A 38 -34.91 -16.64 -24.24
C GLN A 38 -34.80 -17.09 -25.70
N GLY A 39 -35.83 -16.85 -26.50
CA GLY A 39 -35.79 -17.14 -27.94
C GLY A 39 -35.59 -18.63 -28.30
N GLY A 40 -35.95 -19.56 -27.41
CA GLY A 40 -35.69 -21.00 -27.58
C GLY A 40 -34.25 -21.42 -27.27
N LEU A 41 -33.42 -20.49 -26.78
CA LEU A 41 -32.07 -20.74 -26.29
C LEU A 41 -32.06 -20.80 -24.77
N VAL A 42 -31.07 -21.51 -24.24
CA VAL A 42 -30.79 -21.64 -22.80
C VAL A 42 -29.36 -21.17 -22.55
N ALA A 43 -29.16 -20.19 -21.68
CA ALA A 43 -27.85 -19.78 -21.20
C ALA A 43 -27.60 -20.35 -19.79
N VAL A 44 -26.40 -20.88 -19.57
CA VAL A 44 -25.95 -21.38 -18.27
C VAL A 44 -24.67 -20.64 -17.91
N GLY A 45 -24.74 -19.81 -16.86
CA GLY A 45 -23.61 -19.12 -16.27
C GLY A 45 -23.08 -19.82 -15.02
N TYR A 46 -21.77 -19.84 -14.85
CA TYR A 46 -21.07 -20.45 -13.71
C TYR A 46 -19.70 -19.84 -13.46
N LEU A 47 -19.20 -20.00 -12.24
CA LEU A 47 -17.85 -19.56 -11.85
C LEU A 47 -16.83 -20.65 -12.14
N VAL A 48 -15.63 -20.24 -12.54
CA VAL A 48 -14.48 -21.09 -12.84
C VAL A 48 -13.28 -20.58 -12.05
N ASP A 49 -12.48 -21.47 -11.46
CA ASP A 49 -11.25 -21.06 -10.76
C ASP A 49 -10.25 -20.46 -11.76
N ASP A 50 -9.78 -19.24 -11.49
CA ASP A 50 -8.78 -18.56 -12.32
C ASP A 50 -7.43 -18.55 -11.61
N HIS A 51 -6.50 -19.35 -12.13
CA HIS A 51 -5.16 -19.50 -11.57
C HIS A 51 -4.11 -18.60 -12.26
N ASP A 52 -4.53 -17.74 -13.19
CA ASP A 52 -3.63 -16.87 -13.98
C ASP A 52 -3.97 -15.38 -13.77
N VAL A 53 -4.61 -15.04 -12.65
CA VAL A 53 -4.93 -13.66 -12.29
C VAL A 53 -3.65 -12.96 -11.82
N GLU A 54 -3.39 -11.78 -12.40
CA GLU A 54 -2.25 -10.95 -12.03
C GLU A 54 -2.40 -10.41 -10.60
N ASN A 55 -1.28 -10.06 -9.97
CA ASN A 55 -1.31 -9.46 -8.64
C ASN A 55 -2.05 -8.11 -8.70
N PRO A 56 -3.14 -7.92 -7.94
CA PRO A 56 -3.92 -6.69 -8.02
C PRO A 56 -3.13 -5.43 -7.61
N LEU A 57 -2.05 -5.57 -6.83
CA LEU A 57 -1.18 -4.43 -6.48
C LEU A 57 -0.20 -4.04 -7.59
N ASP A 58 -0.06 -4.87 -8.63
CA ASP A 58 0.81 -4.64 -9.78
C ASP A 58 0.01 -4.29 -11.04
N ASP A 59 -1.19 -4.86 -11.22
CA ASP A 59 -2.01 -4.71 -12.44
C ASP A 59 -3.08 -3.60 -12.33
N CYS A 60 -3.59 -3.30 -11.13
CA CYS A 60 -4.65 -2.32 -10.96
C CYS A 60 -4.13 -0.97 -10.45
N ASP A 61 -4.61 0.11 -11.08
CA ASP A 61 -4.45 1.47 -10.57
C ASP A 61 -5.29 1.68 -9.31
N GLY A 62 -4.80 2.51 -8.39
CA GLY A 62 -5.54 2.87 -7.17
C GLY A 62 -5.43 1.83 -6.05
N MET A 63 -4.44 0.94 -6.11
CA MET A 63 -4.23 -0.13 -5.13
C MET A 63 -2.99 0.09 -4.25
N GLY A 64 -2.09 0.99 -4.66
CA GLY A 64 -0.81 1.19 -3.97
C GLY A 64 0.10 -0.03 -3.99
N HIS A 65 1.15 0.00 -3.16
CA HIS A 65 2.19 -1.02 -3.11
C HIS A 65 2.50 -1.43 -1.69
N ILE A 66 2.90 -2.70 -1.51
CA ILE A 66 3.43 -3.20 -0.25
C ILE A 66 4.95 -3.35 -0.36
N TYR A 67 5.68 -2.66 0.50
CA TYR A 67 7.10 -2.91 0.74
C TYR A 67 7.27 -3.63 2.06
N SER A 68 7.99 -4.75 2.08
CA SER A 68 8.14 -5.53 3.31
C SER A 68 9.58 -5.85 3.67
N SER A 69 9.79 -6.09 4.96
CA SER A 69 11.00 -6.68 5.55
C SER A 69 10.79 -8.13 6.00
N HIS A 70 9.67 -8.71 5.60
CA HIS A 70 9.33 -10.08 5.91
C HIS A 70 10.33 -11.07 5.29
N ARG A 71 10.47 -12.26 5.88
CA ARG A 71 11.56 -13.26 5.67
C ARG A 71 11.95 -13.60 4.22
N HIS A 72 11.11 -13.31 3.23
CA HIS A 72 11.34 -13.58 1.80
C HIS A 72 11.35 -12.33 0.92
N SER A 73 11.36 -11.14 1.53
CA SER A 73 11.28 -9.89 0.80
C SER A 73 12.65 -9.43 0.30
N GLY A 74 12.70 -9.00 -0.96
CA GLY A 74 13.83 -8.27 -1.53
C GLY A 74 13.70 -6.74 -1.41
N GLN A 75 12.70 -6.24 -0.68
CA GLN A 75 12.28 -4.82 -0.72
C GLN A 75 12.61 -4.04 0.56
N HIS A 76 13.57 -4.52 1.35
CA HIS A 76 13.95 -3.92 2.64
C HIS A 76 14.36 -2.44 2.48
N ALA A 77 15.21 -2.16 1.49
CA ALA A 77 15.69 -0.80 1.21
C ALA A 77 14.55 0.16 0.83
N LYS A 78 13.54 -0.33 0.08
CA LYS A 78 12.36 0.49 -0.26
C LYS A 78 11.53 0.79 0.98
N MET A 79 11.33 -0.19 1.85
CA MET A 79 10.62 0.00 3.12
C MET A 79 11.36 0.98 4.05
N GLN A 80 12.68 0.91 4.13
CA GLN A 80 13.51 1.85 4.89
C GLN A 80 13.33 3.28 4.36
N ASP A 81 13.46 3.48 3.04
CA ASP A 81 13.33 4.79 2.38
C ASP A 81 11.96 5.43 2.63
N VAL A 82 10.86 4.71 2.40
CA VAL A 82 9.51 5.26 2.61
C VAL A 82 9.19 5.53 4.09
N LEU A 83 9.89 4.89 5.02
CA LEU A 83 9.78 5.18 6.46
C LEU A 83 10.72 6.31 6.90
N GLY A 84 11.65 6.75 6.06
CA GLY A 84 12.69 7.72 6.41
C GLY A 84 13.78 7.15 7.33
N LEU A 85 14.07 5.85 7.18
CA LEU A 85 15.05 5.12 7.98
C LEU A 85 16.34 4.86 7.20
N ASP A 86 17.44 4.68 7.92
CA ASP A 86 18.72 4.27 7.35
C ASP A 86 18.81 2.74 7.15
N SER A 87 19.97 2.27 6.69
CA SER A 87 20.23 0.85 6.43
C SER A 87 20.18 -0.03 7.69
N ASP A 88 20.37 0.57 8.87
CA ASP A 88 20.35 -0.09 10.18
C ASP A 88 18.98 0.00 10.86
N TRP A 89 17.94 0.42 10.11
CA TRP A 89 16.57 0.63 10.60
C TRP A 89 16.47 1.68 11.70
N GLN A 90 17.44 2.58 11.80
CA GLN A 90 17.37 3.75 12.65
C GLN A 90 16.82 4.94 11.87
N ARG A 91 16.46 6.01 12.58
CA ARG A 91 16.04 7.27 11.96
C ARG A 91 17.19 7.80 11.13
N ASP A 92 16.96 8.09 9.84
CA ASP A 92 18.00 8.69 9.01
C ASP A 92 18.21 10.16 9.38
N LEU A 93 19.18 10.40 10.27
CA LEU A 93 19.55 11.73 10.74
C LEU A 93 20.38 12.52 9.71
N SER A 94 20.83 11.87 8.63
CA SER A 94 21.65 12.50 7.58
C SER A 94 20.83 13.23 6.51
N LEU A 95 19.50 13.14 6.59
CA LEU A 95 18.60 13.82 5.67
C LEU A 95 18.74 15.34 5.78
N ARG A 96 18.94 16.02 4.64
CA ARG A 96 19.11 17.49 4.59
C ARG A 96 17.99 18.28 5.27
N VAL A 97 16.75 17.76 5.21
CA VAL A 97 15.63 18.40 5.90
C VAL A 97 15.79 18.34 7.41
N VAL A 98 16.27 17.20 7.93
CA VAL A 98 16.50 16.99 9.37
C VAL A 98 17.63 17.90 9.85
N GLU A 99 18.74 17.95 9.13
CA GLU A 99 19.86 18.86 9.45
C GLU A 99 19.41 20.33 9.51
N ARG A 100 18.65 20.78 8.51
CA ARG A 100 18.14 22.16 8.43
C ARG A 100 17.21 22.50 9.59
N GLU A 101 16.28 21.62 9.92
CA GLU A 101 15.33 21.84 11.02
C GLU A 101 16.06 21.81 12.38
N ALA A 102 17.03 20.91 12.57
CA ALA A 102 17.84 20.83 13.79
C ALA A 102 18.71 22.08 13.98
N GLU A 103 19.32 22.60 12.92
CA GLU A 103 20.10 23.84 12.96
C GLU A 103 19.21 25.05 13.29
N SER A 104 18.01 25.09 12.71
CA SER A 104 17.01 26.13 13.00
C SER A 104 16.58 26.07 14.48
N ALA A 105 16.36 24.87 15.02
CA ALA A 105 16.07 24.65 16.43
C ALA A 105 17.23 25.08 17.34
N LEU A 106 18.48 24.78 16.97
CA LEU A 106 19.68 25.23 17.69
C LEU A 106 19.75 26.77 17.75
N LYS A 107 19.60 27.45 16.61
CA LYS A 107 19.63 28.91 16.53
C LYS A 107 18.51 29.54 17.37
N ALA A 108 17.31 28.94 17.35
CA ALA A 108 16.18 29.38 18.16
C ALA A 108 16.43 29.18 19.67
N LEU A 109 16.94 28.02 20.07
CA LEU A 109 17.28 27.70 21.46
C LEU A 109 18.29 28.70 22.03
N VAL A 110 19.35 28.99 21.28
CA VAL A 110 20.40 29.88 21.75
C VAL A 110 19.93 31.34 21.78
N SER A 111 19.09 31.74 20.82
CA SER A 111 18.48 33.08 20.79
C SER A 111 17.47 33.33 21.92
N THR A 112 16.91 32.27 22.51
CA THR A 112 15.87 32.37 23.55
C THR A 112 16.41 32.05 24.94
N ARG A 113 16.97 30.85 25.12
CA ARG A 113 17.41 30.33 26.42
C ARG A 113 18.80 30.79 26.83
N PHE A 114 19.66 31.06 25.85
CA PHE A 114 21.06 31.48 26.04
C PHE A 114 21.30 32.90 25.52
N GLN A 115 20.26 33.73 25.45
CA GLN A 115 20.31 35.04 24.79
C GLN A 115 21.47 35.92 25.28
N VAL A 116 21.69 35.97 26.60
CA VAL A 116 22.77 36.77 27.20
C VAL A 116 24.15 36.22 26.81
N ASP A 117 24.31 34.90 26.84
CA ASP A 117 25.55 34.22 26.45
C ASP A 117 25.83 34.41 24.96
N LEU A 118 24.80 34.31 24.10
CA LEU A 118 24.91 34.56 22.67
C LEU A 118 25.39 35.99 22.38
N VAL A 119 24.83 36.99 23.06
CA VAL A 119 25.27 38.38 22.91
C VAL A 119 26.73 38.55 23.32
N ALA A 120 27.14 37.96 24.45
CA ALA A 120 28.53 38.01 24.90
C ALA A 120 29.48 37.35 23.87
N PHE A 121 29.09 36.20 23.34
CA PHE A 121 29.85 35.48 22.31
C PHE A 121 29.99 36.30 21.02
N ILE A 122 28.90 36.91 20.54
CA ILE A 122 28.94 37.78 19.35
C ILE A 122 29.91 38.96 19.55
N LEU A 123 29.89 39.60 20.72
CA LEU A 123 30.81 40.70 21.03
C LEU A 123 32.26 40.23 21.07
N GLU A 124 32.53 39.05 21.61
CA GLU A 124 33.86 38.44 21.60
C GLU A 124 34.34 38.16 20.17
N CYS A 125 33.52 37.52 19.33
CA CYS A 125 33.85 37.26 17.93
C CYS A 125 34.08 38.55 17.13
N ALA A 126 33.29 39.59 17.37
CA ALA A 126 33.47 40.90 16.75
C ALA A 126 34.81 41.53 17.15
N ASN A 127 35.16 41.49 18.44
CA ASN A 127 36.41 42.07 18.94
C ASN A 127 37.66 41.30 18.51
N ASN A 128 37.61 39.96 18.54
CA ASN A 128 38.78 39.13 18.29
C ASN A 128 39.02 38.88 16.79
N ASN A 129 37.95 38.72 16.02
CA ASN A 129 38.02 38.25 14.63
C ASN A 129 37.35 39.21 13.63
N GLY A 130 36.78 40.33 14.09
CA GLY A 130 36.06 41.28 13.22
C GLY A 130 34.78 40.72 12.61
N MET A 131 34.22 39.64 13.19
CA MET A 131 33.04 38.97 12.66
C MET A 131 31.78 39.83 12.83
N SER A 132 30.90 39.78 11.83
CA SER A 132 29.53 40.28 11.96
C SER A 132 28.71 39.40 12.90
N ARG A 133 27.53 39.88 13.29
CA ARG A 133 26.55 39.09 14.07
C ARG A 133 26.25 37.76 13.39
N ASP A 134 25.93 37.79 12.10
CA ASP A 134 25.54 36.59 11.35
C ASP A 134 26.72 35.64 11.21
N GLN A 135 27.93 36.16 10.94
CA GLN A 135 29.15 35.34 10.91
C GLN A 135 29.43 34.66 12.25
N ALA A 136 29.21 35.34 13.38
CA ALA A 136 29.38 34.75 14.69
C ALA A 136 28.34 33.65 14.98
N ILE A 137 27.09 33.84 14.56
CA ILE A 137 26.03 32.81 14.71
C ILE A 137 26.35 31.57 13.85
N GLU A 138 26.77 31.76 12.60
CA GLU A 138 27.18 30.66 11.73
C GLU A 138 28.44 29.97 12.25
N TYR A 139 29.40 30.74 12.79
CA TYR A 139 30.59 30.19 13.41
C TYR A 139 30.23 29.31 14.63
N PHE A 140 29.32 29.77 15.49
CA PHE A 140 28.80 28.97 16.60
C PHE A 140 28.10 27.69 16.11
N ALA A 141 27.22 27.78 15.11
CA ALA A 141 26.53 26.62 14.57
C ALA A 141 27.52 25.60 13.98
N GLY A 142 28.52 26.07 13.23
CA GLY A 142 29.59 25.22 12.69
C GLY A 142 30.46 24.57 13.76
N ASP A 143 30.74 25.28 14.86
CA ASP A 143 31.47 24.74 16.02
C ASP A 143 30.65 23.66 16.73
N PHE A 144 29.37 23.94 17.01
CA PHE A 144 28.48 23.03 17.71
C PHE A 144 28.22 21.72 16.95
N THR A 145 28.04 21.82 15.63
CA THR A 145 27.78 20.68 14.73
C THR A 145 29.05 19.89 14.39
N GLY A 146 30.24 20.38 14.77
CA GLY A 146 31.52 19.74 14.46
C GLY A 146 31.98 19.94 13.00
N GLN A 147 31.35 20.84 12.26
CA GLN A 147 31.75 21.18 10.88
C GLN A 147 33.07 21.99 10.84
N LEU A 148 33.41 22.68 11.92
CA LEU A 148 34.69 23.38 12.05
C LEU A 148 35.80 22.42 12.50
N SER A 149 36.47 21.81 11.53
CA SER A 149 37.60 20.92 11.79
C SER A 149 38.77 21.66 12.47
N TYR A 150 39.43 21.03 13.43
CA TYR A 150 40.69 21.48 14.08
C TYR A 150 40.59 22.73 14.98
N HIS A 151 39.41 23.11 15.43
CA HIS A 151 39.24 24.18 16.42
C HIS A 151 38.99 23.62 17.83
N ARG A 152 39.46 24.36 18.84
CA ARG A 152 39.06 24.11 20.23
C ARG A 152 37.62 24.58 20.37
N GLU A 153 36.77 23.71 20.91
CA GLU A 153 35.36 23.99 21.18
C GLU A 153 35.22 25.33 21.92
N THR A 154 34.28 26.16 21.47
CA THR A 154 34.05 27.46 22.09
C THR A 154 33.32 27.32 23.42
N TRP A 155 33.50 28.30 24.31
CA TRP A 155 32.84 28.28 25.63
C TRP A 155 31.31 28.29 25.52
N LEU A 156 30.75 28.92 24.48
CA LEU A 156 29.30 28.92 24.24
C LEU A 156 28.84 27.52 23.83
N THR A 157 29.58 26.85 22.96
CA THR A 157 29.31 25.46 22.57
C THR A 157 29.38 24.52 23.76
N GLU A 158 30.45 24.58 24.57
CA GLU A 158 30.57 23.78 25.80
C GLU A 158 29.33 23.96 26.70
N LYS A 159 28.93 25.22 26.93
CA LYS A 159 27.77 25.55 27.77
C LYS A 159 26.43 25.07 27.20
N VAL A 160 26.20 25.19 25.89
CA VAL A 160 24.97 24.71 25.26
C VAL A 160 24.95 23.18 25.25
N ARG A 161 26.11 22.53 25.07
CA ARG A 161 26.24 21.06 25.04
C ARG A 161 25.93 20.40 26.38
N GLU A 162 26.06 21.11 27.50
CA GLU A 162 25.58 20.66 28.81
C GLU A 162 24.05 20.46 28.86
N GLN A 163 23.29 21.07 27.96
CA GLN A 163 21.83 21.01 27.93
C GLN A 163 21.28 20.18 26.77
N VAL A 164 21.97 20.17 25.62
CA VAL A 164 21.48 19.50 24.42
C VAL A 164 22.65 19.02 23.55
N THR A 165 22.51 17.89 22.86
CA THR A 165 23.50 17.42 21.89
C THR A 165 23.01 17.64 20.47
N TRP A 166 23.93 17.72 19.50
CA TRP A 166 23.57 17.78 18.09
C TRP A 166 22.71 16.58 17.65
N GLU A 167 23.07 15.38 18.10
CA GLU A 167 22.31 14.16 17.83
C GLU A 167 20.88 14.22 18.40
N SER A 168 20.69 14.77 19.60
CA SER A 168 19.34 14.94 20.17
C SER A 168 18.48 15.95 19.40
N LEU A 169 19.09 17.02 18.86
CA LEU A 169 18.39 17.98 18.00
C LEU A 169 18.02 17.38 16.65
N LEU A 170 18.92 16.59 16.07
CA LEU A 170 18.65 15.83 14.84
C LEU A 170 17.49 14.84 15.06
N ASP A 171 17.48 14.13 16.17
CA ASP A 171 16.43 13.17 16.49
C ASP A 171 15.06 13.85 16.64
N GLU A 172 14.99 14.96 17.37
CA GLU A 172 13.75 15.75 17.52
C GLU A 172 13.30 16.35 16.18
N ALA A 173 14.23 16.88 15.40
CA ALA A 173 13.96 17.40 14.06
C ALA A 173 13.43 16.32 13.12
N TRP A 174 13.99 15.10 13.17
CA TRP A 174 13.49 13.96 12.40
C TRP A 174 12.05 13.63 12.77
N GLN A 175 11.73 13.58 14.07
CA GLN A 175 10.37 13.28 14.54
C GLN A 175 9.37 14.34 14.08
N LEU A 176 9.71 15.62 14.20
CA LEU A 176 8.86 16.72 13.74
C LEU A 176 8.69 16.73 12.22
N ALA A 177 9.77 16.49 11.48
CA ALA A 177 9.75 16.39 10.02
C ALA A 177 8.94 15.17 9.54
N ARG A 178 8.98 14.05 10.28
CA ARG A 178 8.12 12.88 10.02
C ARG A 178 6.65 13.21 10.28
N LEU A 179 6.35 13.87 11.40
CA LEU A 179 4.99 14.29 11.74
C LEU A 179 4.40 15.26 10.72
N SER A 180 5.19 16.20 10.20
CA SER A 180 4.79 17.16 9.16
C SER A 180 4.78 16.58 7.73
N GLY A 181 5.29 15.35 7.56
CA GLY A 181 5.31 14.65 6.28
C GLY A 181 6.42 15.08 5.33
N GLN A 182 7.54 15.58 5.87
CA GLN A 182 8.75 15.96 5.14
C GLN A 182 9.82 14.87 5.11
N VAL A 183 9.72 13.86 5.99
CA VAL A 183 10.61 12.70 6.05
C VAL A 183 9.83 11.43 5.72
N GLY A 184 10.37 10.62 4.81
CA GLY A 184 9.70 9.45 4.27
C GLY A 184 8.39 9.80 3.55
N ASP A 185 7.60 8.78 3.23
CA ASP A 185 6.28 8.95 2.65
C ASP A 185 5.25 9.23 3.77
N PRO A 186 4.53 10.36 3.75
CA PRO A 186 3.63 10.77 4.82
C PRO A 186 2.39 9.87 4.99
N TYR A 187 2.09 9.05 3.98
CA TYR A 187 0.86 8.25 3.87
C TYR A 187 1.10 6.75 4.04
N THR A 188 2.33 6.34 4.41
CA THR A 188 2.61 4.93 4.70
C THR A 188 1.69 4.38 5.79
N VAL A 189 1.15 3.19 5.57
CA VAL A 189 0.36 2.46 6.57
C VAL A 189 1.11 1.22 6.99
N MET A 190 1.39 1.10 8.29
CA MET A 190 2.09 -0.08 8.83
C MET A 190 1.21 -1.31 8.80
N LEU A 191 1.80 -2.44 8.39
CA LEU A 191 1.14 -3.73 8.23
C LEU A 191 1.79 -4.83 9.08
N ASP A 192 0.95 -5.76 9.50
CA ASP A 192 1.35 -7.05 10.03
C ASP A 192 1.16 -8.14 8.97
N CYS A 193 1.94 -9.22 9.06
CA CYS A 193 1.84 -10.38 8.19
C CYS A 193 1.57 -11.63 9.03
N TYR A 194 0.43 -12.28 8.82
CA TYR A 194 0.12 -13.60 9.32
C TYR A 194 0.55 -14.67 8.32
N GLU A 195 1.22 -15.72 8.78
CA GLU A 195 1.63 -16.84 7.94
C GLU A 195 1.54 -18.19 8.67
N HIS A 196 0.55 -19.02 8.27
CA HIS A 196 0.43 -20.42 8.71
C HIS A 196 -0.44 -21.22 7.74
N GLY A 197 0.19 -21.94 6.81
CA GLY A 197 -0.50 -22.66 5.73
C GLY A 197 -1.09 -21.76 4.62
N GLY A 198 -1.05 -20.46 4.82
CA GLY A 198 -1.38 -19.39 3.88
C GLY A 198 -0.83 -18.07 4.42
N GLN A 199 -0.97 -16.99 3.65
CA GLN A 199 -0.49 -15.67 4.04
C GLN A 199 -1.64 -14.66 4.03
N ALA A 200 -1.68 -13.78 5.04
CA ALA A 200 -2.62 -12.67 5.09
C ALA A 200 -1.97 -11.42 5.68
N TRP A 201 -2.24 -10.28 5.08
CA TRP A 201 -1.73 -8.97 5.49
C TRP A 201 -2.83 -8.14 6.12
N SER A 202 -2.52 -7.42 7.19
CA SER A 202 -3.47 -6.54 7.87
C SER A 202 -2.79 -5.25 8.30
N VAL A 203 -3.55 -4.18 8.49
CA VAL A 203 -3.03 -2.97 9.15
C VAL A 203 -2.55 -3.35 10.55
N THR A 204 -1.40 -2.83 10.99
CA THR A 204 -0.77 -3.23 12.25
C THR A 204 -1.72 -3.15 13.43
N GLY A 205 -1.73 -4.20 14.25
CA GLY A 205 -2.63 -4.34 15.39
C GLY A 205 -4.07 -4.76 15.02
N SER A 206 -4.36 -4.96 13.74
CA SER A 206 -5.62 -5.55 13.26
C SER A 206 -5.40 -6.96 12.70
N GLY A 207 -6.48 -7.69 12.42
CA GLY A 207 -6.41 -9.06 11.90
C GLY A 207 -5.92 -10.09 12.93
N PRO A 208 -5.43 -11.26 12.47
CA PRO A 208 -4.87 -12.29 13.35
C PRO A 208 -3.61 -11.82 14.08
N GLN A 209 -3.59 -11.95 15.40
CA GLN A 209 -2.50 -11.52 16.28
C GLN A 209 -1.89 -12.70 17.04
N CYS A 210 -1.56 -13.75 16.29
CA CYS A 210 -1.00 -14.99 16.81
C CYS A 210 0.47 -14.80 17.15
N LEU A 211 0.88 -15.20 18.37
CA LEU A 211 2.24 -14.97 18.86
C LEU A 211 3.34 -15.58 17.96
N PHE A 212 3.05 -16.72 17.34
CA PHE A 212 4.02 -17.48 16.54
C PHE A 212 3.90 -17.25 15.04
N ASP A 213 2.70 -16.89 14.57
CA ASP A 213 2.38 -16.84 13.14
C ASP A 213 2.24 -15.40 12.62
N THR A 214 2.17 -14.40 13.49
CA THR A 214 2.03 -12.98 13.10
C THR A 214 3.33 -12.22 13.32
N ALA A 215 3.97 -11.78 12.23
CA ALA A 215 5.03 -10.80 12.25
C ALA A 215 4.45 -9.38 12.27
N ARG A 216 4.70 -8.65 13.36
CA ARG A 216 4.24 -7.26 13.52
C ARG A 216 5.15 -6.28 12.80
N GLY A 217 4.56 -5.27 12.15
CA GLY A 217 5.32 -4.26 11.40
C GLY A 217 6.15 -4.87 10.27
N ALA A 218 5.68 -5.98 9.69
CA ALA A 218 6.41 -6.75 8.69
C ALA A 218 6.52 -6.04 7.33
N GLY A 219 5.66 -5.07 7.06
CA GLY A 219 5.68 -4.29 5.84
C GLY A 219 4.82 -3.04 5.91
N VAL A 220 4.97 -2.14 4.95
CA VAL A 220 4.19 -0.91 4.81
C VAL A 220 3.42 -0.96 3.51
N TRP A 221 2.17 -0.50 3.55
CA TRP A 221 1.44 -0.10 2.37
C TRP A 221 1.75 1.36 2.05
N VAL A 222 1.90 1.67 0.77
CA VAL A 222 2.23 3.00 0.24
C VAL A 222 1.28 3.31 -0.91
N PRO A 223 0.62 4.49 -0.94
CA PRO A 223 -0.28 4.83 -2.04
C PRO A 223 0.49 4.97 -3.36
N ASP A 224 -0.13 4.56 -4.45
CA ASP A 224 0.33 4.87 -5.80
C ASP A 224 0.05 6.34 -6.15
N GLN A 225 0.38 6.74 -7.38
CA GLN A 225 0.21 8.11 -7.83
C GLN A 225 -1.26 8.56 -7.81
N PHE A 226 -2.21 7.69 -8.15
CA PHE A 226 -3.62 8.04 -8.24
C PHE A 226 -4.21 8.32 -6.86
N LEU A 227 -3.94 7.45 -5.89
CA LEU A 227 -4.37 7.66 -4.51
C LEU A 227 -3.64 8.85 -3.87
N ARG A 228 -2.39 9.09 -4.26
CA ARG A 228 -1.60 10.22 -3.73
C ARG A 228 -2.22 11.56 -4.06
N GLU A 229 -2.74 11.77 -5.27
CA GLU A 229 -3.39 13.02 -5.65
C GLU A 229 -4.61 13.33 -4.77
N GLU A 230 -5.42 12.30 -4.45
CA GLU A 230 -6.55 12.45 -3.53
C GLU A 230 -6.08 12.76 -2.11
N LEU A 231 -5.07 12.04 -1.61
CA LEU A 231 -4.52 12.24 -0.27
C LEU A 231 -3.88 13.63 -0.11
N ASP A 232 -3.19 14.14 -1.13
CA ASP A 232 -2.63 15.50 -1.14
C ASP A 232 -3.72 16.58 -1.16
N SER A 233 -4.85 16.33 -1.84
CA SER A 233 -6.03 17.19 -1.79
C SER A 233 -6.63 17.24 -0.38
N ILE A 234 -6.83 16.07 0.25
CA ILE A 234 -7.34 15.97 1.63
C ILE A 234 -6.37 16.65 2.60
N LYS A 235 -5.06 16.42 2.47
CA LYS A 235 -4.04 17.08 3.29
C LYS A 235 -4.15 18.60 3.21
N THR A 236 -4.40 19.12 2.00
CA THR A 236 -4.53 20.57 1.77
C THR A 236 -5.80 21.14 2.39
N ASN A 237 -6.92 20.42 2.29
CA ASN A 237 -8.24 20.92 2.69
C ASN A 237 -8.57 20.66 4.16
N GLU A 238 -8.11 19.53 4.72
CA GLU A 238 -8.53 19.00 6.02
C GLU A 238 -7.35 18.71 6.96
N GLY A 239 -6.12 18.70 6.44
CA GLY A 239 -4.90 18.47 7.21
C GLY A 239 -4.34 17.05 7.10
N ILE A 240 -3.09 16.88 7.56
CA ILE A 240 -2.33 15.63 7.37
C ILE A 240 -2.96 14.43 8.10
N ASP A 241 -3.61 14.63 9.24
CA ASP A 241 -4.20 13.54 10.01
C ASP A 241 -5.46 12.97 9.34
N ALA A 242 -6.25 13.83 8.67
CA ALA A 242 -7.37 13.40 7.84
C ALA A 242 -6.88 12.58 6.63
N ALA A 243 -5.83 13.06 5.95
CA ALA A 243 -5.22 12.33 4.84
C ALA A 243 -4.65 10.97 5.31
N ARG A 244 -3.95 10.91 6.44
CA ARG A 244 -3.45 9.66 7.02
C ARG A 244 -4.57 8.69 7.38
N SER A 245 -5.69 9.20 7.92
CA SER A 245 -6.87 8.39 8.21
C SER A 245 -7.45 7.79 6.93
N LYS A 246 -7.53 8.58 5.85
CA LYS A 246 -7.96 8.11 4.53
C LYS A 246 -7.00 7.07 3.93
N ALA A 247 -5.70 7.25 4.09
CA ALA A 247 -4.70 6.28 3.64
C ALA A 247 -4.90 4.90 4.31
N VAL A 248 -5.29 4.86 5.58
CA VAL A 248 -5.64 3.60 6.27
C VAL A 248 -6.87 2.93 5.67
N GLU A 249 -7.87 3.70 5.22
CA GLU A 249 -9.03 3.15 4.52
C GLU A 249 -8.63 2.52 3.18
N PHE A 250 -7.84 3.23 2.37
CA PHE A 250 -7.33 2.71 1.10
C PHE A 250 -6.46 1.47 1.29
N ALA A 251 -5.56 1.48 2.26
CA ALA A 251 -4.76 0.30 2.60
C ALA A 251 -5.65 -0.91 2.93
N ARG A 252 -6.72 -0.72 3.71
CA ARG A 252 -7.66 -1.82 4.03
C ARG A 252 -8.38 -2.36 2.80
N GLN A 253 -8.80 -1.49 1.88
CA GLN A 253 -9.44 -1.89 0.63
C GLN A 253 -8.47 -2.69 -0.24
N ALA A 254 -7.25 -2.16 -0.45
CA ALA A 254 -6.21 -2.83 -1.22
C ALA A 254 -5.83 -4.20 -0.63
N LEU A 255 -5.72 -4.28 0.69
CA LEU A 255 -5.46 -5.54 1.40
C LEU A 255 -6.60 -6.55 1.25
N GLY A 256 -7.85 -6.11 1.09
CA GLY A 256 -8.98 -6.99 0.81
C GLY A 256 -8.74 -7.80 -0.46
N SER A 257 -8.52 -7.11 -1.57
CA SER A 257 -8.23 -7.74 -2.86
C SER A 257 -6.91 -8.50 -2.85
N TYR A 258 -5.85 -7.94 -2.25
CA TYR A 258 -4.55 -8.63 -2.21
C TYR A 258 -4.60 -9.93 -1.40
N ASN A 259 -5.31 -9.96 -0.28
CA ASN A 259 -5.48 -11.19 0.49
C ASN A 259 -6.39 -12.21 -0.21
N ALA A 260 -7.43 -11.75 -0.92
CA ALA A 260 -8.25 -12.64 -1.76
C ALA A 260 -7.39 -13.30 -2.85
N TRP A 261 -6.52 -12.53 -3.51
CA TRP A 261 -5.56 -13.04 -4.49
C TRP A 261 -4.56 -14.03 -3.86
N LEU A 262 -3.96 -13.70 -2.71
CA LEU A 262 -3.05 -14.61 -1.98
C LEU A 262 -3.73 -15.93 -1.57
N ALA A 263 -5.02 -15.89 -1.26
CA ALA A 263 -5.81 -17.07 -0.91
C ALA A 263 -6.25 -17.90 -2.14
N GLY A 264 -6.01 -17.40 -3.36
CA GLY A 264 -6.50 -18.01 -4.60
C GLY A 264 -8.00 -17.83 -4.82
N ASP A 265 -8.63 -16.85 -4.16
CA ASP A 265 -10.04 -16.49 -4.35
C ASP A 265 -10.18 -15.68 -5.65
N CYS A 266 -9.93 -16.35 -6.77
CA CYS A 266 -9.79 -15.77 -8.10
C CYS A 266 -10.64 -16.55 -9.09
N TYR A 267 -11.47 -15.86 -9.88
CA TYR A 267 -12.49 -16.50 -10.71
C TYR A 267 -12.58 -15.91 -12.11
N GLY A 268 -13.08 -16.75 -13.01
CA GLY A 268 -13.73 -16.33 -14.25
C GLY A 268 -15.23 -16.59 -14.19
N VAL A 269 -15.99 -15.77 -14.92
CA VAL A 269 -17.40 -15.94 -15.19
C VAL A 269 -17.53 -16.55 -16.59
N ALA A 270 -18.00 -17.80 -16.67
CA ALA A 270 -18.26 -18.48 -17.94
C ALA A 270 -19.75 -18.56 -18.21
N VAL A 271 -20.15 -18.34 -19.47
CA VAL A 271 -21.53 -18.43 -19.95
C VAL A 271 -21.56 -19.29 -21.21
N ASP A 272 -22.25 -20.42 -21.13
CA ASP A 272 -22.51 -21.30 -22.26
C ASP A 272 -23.95 -21.15 -22.74
N VAL A 273 -24.15 -20.96 -24.05
CA VAL A 273 -25.48 -20.85 -24.66
C VAL A 273 -25.78 -22.09 -25.48
N PHE A 274 -26.97 -22.64 -25.28
CA PHE A 274 -27.42 -23.90 -25.84
C PHE A 274 -28.71 -23.74 -26.63
N SER A 275 -28.86 -24.57 -27.66
CA SER A 275 -30.13 -24.87 -28.31
C SER A 275 -30.57 -26.29 -27.98
N THR A 276 -31.87 -26.54 -27.88
CA THR A 276 -32.40 -27.90 -27.71
C THR A 276 -32.21 -28.72 -29.00
N GLU A 277 -31.52 -29.86 -28.89
CA GLU A 277 -31.39 -30.84 -29.98
C GLU A 277 -31.76 -32.24 -29.45
N GLY A 278 -33.00 -32.66 -29.69
CA GLY A 278 -33.52 -33.95 -29.20
C GLY A 278 -33.65 -33.96 -27.68
N ASP A 279 -32.94 -34.87 -27.01
CA ASP A 279 -32.88 -35.06 -25.56
C ASP A 279 -31.65 -34.40 -24.91
N ARG A 280 -30.94 -33.54 -25.64
CA ARG A 280 -29.73 -32.86 -25.15
C ARG A 280 -29.73 -31.36 -25.46
N LEU A 281 -28.94 -30.64 -24.68
CA LEU A 281 -28.60 -29.25 -24.97
C LEU A 281 -27.28 -29.22 -25.73
N LYS A 282 -27.34 -28.72 -26.97
CA LYS A 282 -26.14 -28.52 -27.78
C LYS A 282 -25.66 -27.08 -27.65
N ARG A 283 -24.41 -26.91 -27.26
CA ARG A 283 -23.78 -25.60 -27.15
C ARG A 283 -23.64 -24.96 -28.54
N ILE A 284 -24.04 -23.70 -28.65
CA ILE A 284 -24.00 -22.91 -29.88
C ILE A 284 -23.21 -21.61 -29.73
N ASP A 285 -23.00 -21.13 -28.50
CA ASP A 285 -22.16 -19.98 -28.19
C ASP A 285 -21.50 -20.18 -26.81
N GLU A 286 -20.38 -19.51 -26.58
CA GLU A 286 -19.59 -19.56 -25.35
C GLU A 286 -18.95 -18.17 -25.13
N SER A 287 -19.05 -17.65 -23.91
CA SER A 287 -18.36 -16.43 -23.47
C SER A 287 -17.72 -16.66 -22.11
N ALA A 288 -16.57 -16.04 -21.87
CA ALA A 288 -15.98 -16.04 -20.54
C ALA A 288 -15.21 -14.76 -20.28
N VAL A 289 -15.43 -14.17 -19.10
CA VAL A 289 -14.70 -13.02 -18.57
C VAL A 289 -13.85 -13.50 -17.39
N TRP A 290 -12.60 -13.09 -17.33
CA TRP A 290 -11.58 -13.60 -16.39
C TRP A 290 -11.03 -12.47 -15.52
N GLY A 291 -10.29 -12.81 -14.46
CA GLY A 291 -9.60 -11.82 -13.63
C GLY A 291 -10.38 -11.27 -12.44
N TYR A 292 -11.48 -11.88 -12.01
CA TYR A 292 -12.19 -11.45 -10.82
C TYR A 292 -11.43 -11.89 -9.57
N VAL A 293 -10.89 -10.93 -8.80
CA VAL A 293 -10.30 -11.18 -7.49
C VAL A 293 -11.36 -10.96 -6.41
N GLY A 294 -11.71 -12.00 -5.68
CA GLY A 294 -12.81 -12.00 -4.72
C GLY A 294 -14.10 -12.57 -5.31
N ARG A 295 -14.68 -13.55 -4.63
CA ARG A 295 -15.90 -14.23 -5.11
C ARG A 295 -17.10 -13.30 -5.33
N GLU A 296 -17.26 -12.32 -4.45
CA GLU A 296 -18.42 -11.40 -4.48
C GLU A 296 -18.55 -10.65 -5.82
N TRP A 297 -17.42 -10.22 -6.39
CA TRP A 297 -17.39 -9.50 -7.67
C TRP A 297 -17.70 -10.41 -8.85
N ALA A 298 -17.25 -11.66 -8.80
CA ALA A 298 -17.55 -12.65 -9.82
C ALA A 298 -19.04 -13.03 -9.80
N GLU A 299 -19.63 -13.20 -8.62
CA GLU A 299 -21.07 -13.48 -8.46
C GLU A 299 -21.95 -12.30 -8.93
N GLU A 300 -21.57 -11.06 -8.62
CA GLU A 300 -22.29 -9.86 -9.07
C GLU A 300 -22.30 -9.79 -10.61
N SER A 301 -21.14 -9.97 -11.23
CA SER A 301 -21.01 -9.91 -12.70
C SER A 301 -21.72 -11.08 -13.42
N LEU A 302 -21.86 -12.23 -12.77
CA LEU A 302 -22.45 -13.44 -13.38
C LEU A 302 -23.84 -13.19 -13.97
N SER A 303 -24.71 -12.48 -13.27
CA SER A 303 -26.07 -12.23 -13.77
C SER A 303 -26.06 -11.30 -14.98
N GLU A 304 -25.22 -10.27 -14.97
CA GLU A 304 -25.12 -9.30 -16.06
C GLU A 304 -24.58 -9.97 -17.34
N GLU A 305 -23.54 -10.79 -17.20
CA GLU A 305 -22.92 -11.52 -18.31
C GLU A 305 -23.89 -12.53 -18.94
N VAL A 306 -24.64 -13.28 -18.13
CA VAL A 306 -25.63 -14.24 -18.65
C VAL A 306 -26.68 -13.55 -19.50
N SER A 307 -27.28 -12.46 -18.98
CA SER A 307 -28.30 -11.71 -19.71
C SER A 307 -27.74 -11.09 -20.99
N ALA A 308 -26.53 -10.52 -20.95
CA ALA A 308 -25.89 -9.91 -22.12
C ALA A 308 -25.56 -10.92 -23.23
N VAL A 309 -24.94 -12.06 -22.86
CA VAL A 309 -24.56 -13.11 -23.79
C VAL A 309 -25.79 -13.78 -24.42
N LEU A 310 -26.82 -14.07 -23.62
CA LEU A 310 -28.07 -14.64 -24.13
C LEU A 310 -28.78 -13.67 -25.09
N GLY A 311 -28.89 -12.39 -24.73
CA GLY A 311 -29.50 -11.38 -25.59
C GLY A 311 -28.78 -11.26 -26.94
N ASN A 312 -27.45 -11.26 -26.93
CA ASN A 312 -26.65 -11.26 -28.16
C ASN A 312 -26.85 -12.53 -28.99
N ALA A 313 -26.91 -13.70 -28.37
CA ALA A 313 -27.14 -14.97 -29.08
C ALA A 313 -28.53 -15.01 -29.74
N VAL A 314 -29.57 -14.52 -29.05
CA VAL A 314 -30.93 -14.41 -29.62
C VAL A 314 -30.95 -13.48 -30.83
N LEU A 315 -30.26 -12.33 -30.76
CA LEU A 315 -30.15 -11.41 -31.90
C LEU A 315 -29.41 -12.00 -33.10
N LYS A 316 -28.40 -12.87 -32.87
CA LYS A 316 -27.70 -13.59 -33.94
C LYS A 316 -28.57 -14.67 -34.60
N ALA A 317 -29.54 -15.21 -33.86
CA ALA A 317 -30.41 -16.30 -34.30
C ALA A 317 -31.72 -15.84 -34.98
N ALA A 318 -32.09 -14.56 -34.82
CA ALA A 318 -33.26 -13.93 -35.43
C ALA A 318 -33.00 -13.48 -36.88
#